data_AF-A0A1B1ZT77-F1
#
_entry.id   AF-A0A1B1ZT77-F1
#
_cell.length_a   1.000
_cell.length_b   1.000
_cell.length_c   1.000
_cell.angle_alpha   90.00
_cell.angle_beta   90.00
_cell.angle_gamma   90.00
#
_symmetry.space_group_name_H-M   'P 1'
#
loop_
_entity.id
_entity.type
_entity.pdbx_description
1 polymer ?
#
loop_
_entity_poly.entity_id
_entity_poly.type
_entity_poly.pdbx_seq_one_letter_code
_entity_poly.pdbx_strand_id
1 'polypeptide(L)'
;MIEAEHGDRLYKTDPPMDDLGDGATIGSPVIDPHNEAVLVHNPSKNVFEDKTADISSYTIDPPHARIHITYRSGRTYAFRQNRVRILGCAGVRPLTEDTVVEVSGTVWSSAVRVADFGPPGFPWTRVFYRKGGREGHALFPTDRVRTVRCATSDQGALDVLRHWRSVASALPADDPLKKQFARMTFVHPESALGAYLTGAPIASRAAERAPIFPFRCNLRACLRRVGVSALDASGCGPSWRSGSA
;
A
#
# COMPACT_ATOMS: atom_id res chain seq x y z
N MET A 1 -25.55 61.92 -35.59
CA MET A 1 -26.29 63.16 -35.28
C MET A 1 -27.20 62.84 -34.10
N ILE A 2 -26.96 63.28 -32.87
CA ILE A 2 -26.11 64.34 -32.33
C ILE A 2 -25.53 63.80 -31.01
N GLU A 3 -24.30 64.22 -30.73
CA GLU A 3 -23.47 63.87 -29.57
C GLU A 3 -23.89 64.58 -28.27
N ALA A 4 -23.21 64.14 -27.20
CA ALA A 4 -22.68 64.96 -26.12
C ALA A 4 -23.63 65.37 -24.99
N GLU A 5 -23.22 65.45 -23.72
CA GLU A 5 -22.15 64.87 -22.90
C GLU A 5 -22.25 65.60 -21.53
N HIS A 6 -21.47 65.16 -20.55
CA HIS A 6 -20.92 65.93 -19.41
C HIS A 6 -21.68 66.01 -18.07
N GLY A 7 -21.10 65.28 -17.10
CA GLY A 7 -20.75 65.80 -15.76
C GLY A 7 -21.67 65.36 -14.61
N ASP A 8 -21.21 65.05 -13.40
CA ASP A 8 -19.88 64.90 -12.78
C ASP A 8 -20.11 64.23 -11.40
N ARG A 9 -19.09 63.53 -10.90
CA ARG A 9 -18.79 63.23 -9.47
C ARG A 9 -19.92 62.97 -8.44
N LEU A 10 -19.90 61.78 -7.83
CA LEU A 10 -19.43 61.53 -6.45
C LEU A 10 -19.78 60.07 -6.05
N TYR A 11 -18.80 59.18 -6.09
CA TYR A 11 -18.80 57.98 -5.23
C TYR A 11 -17.54 58.05 -4.38
N LYS A 12 -17.61 58.88 -3.34
CA LYS A 12 -16.67 58.84 -2.22
C LYS A 12 -17.45 58.35 -1.01
N THR A 13 -17.45 57.05 -0.84
CA THR A 13 -17.68 56.39 0.44
C THR A 13 -16.87 55.11 0.39
N ASP A 14 -15.58 55.28 0.73
CA ASP A 14 -14.78 54.18 1.26
C ASP A 14 -15.60 53.51 2.38
N PRO A 15 -15.82 52.19 2.36
CA PRO A 15 -16.33 51.51 3.54
C PRO A 15 -15.30 51.64 4.66
N PRO A 16 -15.74 51.85 5.91
CA PRO A 16 -14.84 52.07 7.03
C PRO A 16 -13.95 50.84 7.22
N MET A 17 -12.64 51.07 7.12
CA MET A 17 -11.63 50.33 7.87
C MET A 17 -11.97 50.51 9.34
N ASP A 18 -12.51 49.47 9.97
CA ASP A 18 -12.32 49.11 11.38
C ASP A 18 -13.15 47.84 11.66
N ASP A 19 -12.54 46.66 11.47
CA ASP A 19 -12.46 45.68 12.58
C ASP A 19 -11.43 44.59 12.24
N LEU A 20 -10.24 44.74 12.81
CA LEU A 20 -9.27 43.66 12.99
C LEU A 20 -9.79 42.74 14.10
N GLY A 21 -10.69 41.82 13.74
CA GLY A 21 -11.31 40.87 14.66
C GLY A 21 -11.05 39.42 14.26
N ASP A 22 -10.35 38.72 15.14
CA ASP A 22 -10.11 37.27 15.20
C ASP A 22 -9.29 36.62 14.08
N GLY A 23 -8.02 36.39 14.40
CA GLY A 23 -7.26 35.26 13.86
C GLY A 23 -8.01 33.96 14.16
N ALA A 24 -8.94 33.62 13.26
CA ALA A 24 -9.82 32.48 13.40
C ALA A 24 -8.96 31.24 13.69
N THR A 25 -9.13 30.76 14.91
CA THR A 25 -8.48 29.58 15.41
C THR A 25 -9.11 28.39 14.69
N ILE A 26 -8.48 27.94 13.59
CA ILE A 26 -8.97 26.81 12.79
C ILE A 26 -8.56 25.52 13.53
N GLY A 27 -9.54 24.81 14.08
CA GLY A 27 -9.31 23.56 14.81
C GLY A 27 -10.42 22.56 14.53
N SER A 28 -10.05 21.28 14.47
CA SER A 28 -11.00 20.18 14.33
C SER A 28 -11.36 19.67 15.73
N PRO A 29 -12.63 19.74 16.17
CA PRO A 29 -13.02 19.37 17.53
C PRO A 29 -12.86 17.86 17.80
N VAL A 30 -12.89 17.03 16.75
CA VAL A 30 -12.62 15.59 16.81
C VAL A 30 -11.92 15.14 15.54
N ILE A 31 -10.78 14.47 15.67
CA ILE A 31 -10.08 13.87 14.53
C ILE A 31 -10.80 12.60 14.05
N ASP A 32 -11.18 12.61 12.78
CA ASP A 32 -11.67 11.43 12.06
C ASP A 32 -10.55 10.82 11.20
N PRO A 33 -10.04 9.62 11.54
CA PRO A 33 -9.00 8.95 10.77
C PRO A 33 -9.36 8.66 9.31
N HIS A 34 -10.64 8.67 8.93
CA HIS A 34 -11.05 8.50 7.53
C HIS A 34 -10.86 9.74 6.68
N ASN A 35 -10.83 10.92 7.30
CA ASN A 35 -10.79 12.20 6.62
C ASN A 35 -9.48 12.95 6.85
N GLU A 36 -8.79 12.69 7.96
CA GLU A 36 -7.56 13.38 8.33
C GLU A 36 -6.46 12.44 8.84
N ALA A 37 -5.21 12.80 8.57
CA ALA A 37 -4.03 12.20 9.18
C ALA A 37 -3.15 13.29 9.80
N VAL A 38 -2.76 13.11 11.06
CA VAL A 38 -1.91 14.05 11.78
C VAL A 38 -0.55 13.39 12.04
N LEU A 39 0.48 13.93 11.39
CA LEU A 39 1.85 13.46 11.53
C LEU A 39 2.65 14.46 12.37
N VAL A 40 3.44 13.95 13.30
CA VAL A 40 4.33 14.76 14.14
C VAL A 40 5.78 14.35 13.86
N HIS A 41 6.64 15.34 13.61
CA HIS A 41 8.06 15.12 13.39
C HIS A 41 8.73 14.67 14.69
N ASN A 42 9.36 13.50 14.64
CA ASN A 42 10.23 13.00 15.69
C ASN A 42 11.66 13.46 15.40
N PRO A 43 12.22 14.40 16.19
CA PRO A 43 13.55 14.95 15.94
C PRO A 43 14.67 13.91 16.12
N SER A 44 14.49 12.93 17.01
CA SER A 44 15.52 11.92 17.28
C SER A 44 15.70 10.94 16.12
N LYS A 45 14.63 10.65 15.38
CA LYS A 45 14.66 9.76 14.20
C LYS A 45 14.69 10.52 12.88
N ASN A 46 14.51 11.84 12.94
CA ASN A 46 14.32 12.72 11.79
C ASN A 46 13.22 12.23 10.80
N VAL A 47 12.10 11.72 11.34
CA VAL A 47 10.96 11.21 10.53
C VAL A 47 9.64 11.75 11.06
N PHE A 48 8.65 11.87 10.17
CA PHE A 48 7.26 12.09 10.58
C PHE A 48 6.62 10.78 11.03
N GLU A 49 6.06 10.76 12.23
CA GLU A 49 5.32 9.61 12.77
C GLU A 49 3.81 9.91 12.71
N ASP A 50 3.01 8.91 12.31
CA ASP A 50 1.55 9.00 12.40
C ASP A 50 1.10 8.96 13.86
N LYS A 51 0.44 10.05 14.32
CA LYS A 51 -0.12 10.19 15.66
C LYS A 51 -1.65 10.30 15.64
N THR A 52 -2.29 10.06 14.50
CA THR A 52 -3.74 10.23 14.32
C THR A 52 -4.55 9.47 15.37
N ALA A 53 -4.15 8.24 15.70
CA ALA A 53 -4.85 7.43 16.71
C ALA A 53 -4.69 7.99 18.15
N ASP A 54 -3.60 8.68 18.44
CA ASP A 54 -3.26 9.20 19.76
C ASP A 54 -3.86 10.59 20.03
N ILE A 55 -4.30 11.28 18.98
CA ILE A 55 -4.77 12.68 19.01
C ILE A 55 -6.29 12.72 19.07
N SER A 56 -6.83 13.60 19.93
CA SER A 56 -8.26 13.88 20.01
C SER A 56 -8.66 15.07 19.15
N SER A 57 -7.86 16.14 19.18
CA SER A 57 -8.11 17.40 18.47
C SER A 57 -6.81 18.17 18.26
N TYR A 58 -6.84 19.15 17.36
CA TYR A 58 -5.78 20.13 17.22
C TYR A 58 -6.36 21.52 16.96
N THR A 59 -5.54 22.52 17.26
CA THR A 59 -5.85 23.93 17.07
C THR A 59 -4.67 24.61 16.40
N ILE A 60 -4.91 25.31 15.30
CA ILE A 60 -3.89 26.09 14.61
C ILE A 60 -3.92 27.51 15.17
N ASP A 61 -2.75 28.01 15.56
CA ASP A 61 -2.50 29.39 15.99
C ASP A 61 -1.58 30.04 14.95
N PRO A 62 -2.16 30.61 13.87
CA PRO A 62 -1.38 31.27 12.82
C PRO A 62 -0.51 32.43 13.33
N PRO A 63 -1.01 33.34 14.22
CA PRO A 63 -0.19 34.42 14.76
C PRO A 63 1.15 33.97 15.37
N HIS A 64 1.16 32.83 16.05
CA HIS A 64 2.39 32.31 16.68
C HIS A 64 3.08 31.20 15.88
N ALA A 65 2.58 30.88 14.68
CA ALA A 65 3.04 29.74 13.86
C ALA A 65 3.10 28.42 14.66
N ARG A 66 2.11 28.20 15.54
CA ARG A 66 2.00 27.03 16.40
C ARG A 66 0.80 26.18 16.05
N ILE A 67 0.92 24.89 16.32
CA ILE A 67 -0.18 23.93 16.31
C ILE A 67 -0.24 23.30 17.69
N HIS A 68 -1.37 23.50 18.37
CA HIS A 68 -1.67 22.89 19.65
C HIS A 68 -2.33 21.54 19.39
N ILE A 69 -1.72 20.47 19.85
CA ILE A 69 -2.25 19.11 19.70
C ILE A 69 -2.70 18.63 21.07
N THR A 70 -3.97 18.26 21.18
CA THR A 70 -4.52 17.60 22.36
C THR A 70 -4.54 16.09 22.10
N TYR A 71 -3.83 15.36 22.95
CA TYR A 71 -3.79 13.90 22.92
C TYR A 71 -5.00 13.33 23.65
N ARG A 72 -5.40 12.09 23.31
CA ARG A 72 -6.47 11.35 24.01
C ARG A 72 -6.20 11.14 25.50
N SER A 73 -4.95 11.30 25.95
CA SER A 73 -4.57 11.34 27.37
C SER A 73 -4.96 12.64 28.09
N GLY A 74 -5.53 13.63 27.38
CA GLY A 74 -5.90 14.94 27.89
C GLY A 74 -4.76 15.98 27.89
N ARG A 75 -3.53 15.58 27.54
CA ARG A 75 -2.38 16.49 27.50
C ARG A 75 -2.35 17.28 26.18
N THR A 76 -2.13 18.59 26.28
CA THR A 76 -1.97 19.47 25.12
C THR A 76 -0.53 19.95 25.01
N TYR A 77 0.03 19.89 23.79
CA TYR A 77 1.39 20.36 23.50
C TYR A 77 1.40 21.29 22.31
N ALA A 78 2.20 22.35 22.37
CA ALA A 78 2.38 23.30 21.28
C ALA A 78 3.60 22.94 20.43
N PHE A 79 3.37 22.67 19.15
CA PHE A 79 4.40 22.37 18.17
C PHE A 79 4.60 23.55 17.22
N ARG A 80 5.82 23.71 16.69
CA ARG A 80 6.04 24.61 15.54
C ARG A 80 5.31 24.04 14.33
N GLN A 81 4.75 24.89 13.47
CA GLN A 81 4.00 24.45 12.29
C GLN A 81 4.78 23.47 11.40
N ASN A 82 6.10 23.67 11.22
CA ASN A 82 6.93 22.77 10.43
C ASN A 82 7.16 21.37 11.05
N ARG A 83 6.80 21.17 12.32
CA ARG A 83 6.90 19.86 13.00
C ARG A 83 5.62 19.05 12.92
N VAL A 84 4.55 19.59 12.33
CA VAL A 84 3.26 18.90 12.21
C VAL A 84 2.81 18.93 10.76
N ARG A 85 2.32 17.81 10.25
CA ARG A 85 1.62 17.74 8.97
C ARG A 85 0.20 17.25 9.22
N ILE A 86 -0.77 18.06 8.84
CA ILE A 86 -2.18 17.67 8.79
C ILE A 86 -2.49 17.38 7.33
N LEU A 87 -2.87 16.14 7.04
CA LEU A 87 -3.13 15.66 5.70
C LEU A 87 -4.62 15.36 5.59
N GLY A 88 -5.31 16.00 4.65
CA GLY A 88 -6.68 15.62 4.28
C GLY A 88 -6.70 14.39 3.39
N CYS A 89 -7.81 13.66 3.43
CA CYS A 89 -8.13 12.58 2.50
C CYS A 89 -8.28 13.17 1.09
N ALA A 90 -7.41 12.75 0.18
CA ALA A 90 -7.40 13.19 -1.22
C ALA A 90 -8.25 12.28 -2.12
N GLY A 91 -8.48 11.03 -1.71
CA GLY A 91 -9.30 10.09 -2.47
C GLY A 91 -9.31 8.70 -1.85
N VAL A 92 -10.35 7.92 -2.16
CA VAL A 92 -10.46 6.52 -1.75
C VAL A 92 -10.21 5.63 -2.96
N ARG A 93 -9.33 4.64 -2.81
CA ARG A 93 -9.09 3.65 -3.86
C ARG A 93 -10.18 2.56 -3.80
N PRO A 94 -10.75 2.15 -4.93
CA PRO A 94 -11.70 1.05 -4.95
C PRO A 94 -11.02 -0.26 -4.53
N LEU A 95 -11.67 -1.01 -3.64
CA LEU A 95 -11.36 -2.40 -3.35
C LEU A 95 -12.55 -3.25 -3.75
N THR A 96 -12.34 -4.17 -4.67
CA THR A 96 -13.31 -5.18 -5.10
C THR A 96 -13.03 -6.51 -4.41
N GLU A 97 -13.97 -7.46 -4.47
CA GLU A 97 -13.82 -8.78 -3.84
C GLU A 97 -12.64 -9.59 -4.39
N ASP A 98 -12.25 -9.33 -5.65
CA ASP A 98 -11.15 -9.98 -6.35
C ASP A 98 -9.81 -9.24 -6.17
N THR A 99 -9.76 -8.24 -5.30
CA THR A 99 -8.61 -7.37 -5.10
C THR A 99 -8.10 -7.41 -3.66
N VAL A 100 -6.79 -7.44 -3.49
CA VAL A 100 -6.15 -7.35 -2.17
C VAL A 100 -5.21 -6.15 -2.11
N VAL A 101 -4.94 -5.70 -0.89
CA VAL A 101 -3.93 -4.69 -0.63
C VAL A 101 -2.61 -5.38 -0.35
N GLU A 102 -1.54 -4.87 -0.94
CA GLU A 102 -0.18 -5.30 -0.63
C GLU A 102 0.66 -4.11 -0.20
N VAL A 103 1.40 -4.30 0.89
CA VAL A 103 2.34 -3.30 1.41
C VAL A 103 3.74 -3.90 1.41
N SER A 104 4.64 -3.32 0.61
CA SER A 104 6.05 -3.75 0.49
C SER A 104 6.23 -5.26 0.26
N GLY A 105 5.46 -5.86 -0.65
CA GLY A 105 5.56 -7.30 -0.94
C GLY A 105 4.69 -8.20 -0.05
N THR A 106 4.06 -7.66 0.99
CA THR A 106 3.24 -8.45 1.94
C THR A 106 1.76 -8.19 1.71
N VAL A 107 0.97 -9.24 1.53
CA VAL A 107 -0.49 -9.15 1.33
C VAL A 107 -1.21 -8.89 2.66
N TRP A 108 -2.08 -7.88 2.68
CA TRP A 108 -2.94 -7.50 3.80
C TRP A 108 -4.37 -7.97 3.53
N SER A 109 -4.63 -9.25 3.77
CA SER A 109 -5.95 -9.87 3.52
C SER A 109 -7.08 -9.34 4.40
N SER A 110 -6.76 -8.63 5.48
CA SER A 110 -7.74 -7.99 6.36
C SER A 110 -7.98 -6.51 6.04
N ALA A 111 -7.36 -5.98 4.97
CA ALA A 111 -7.61 -4.62 4.51
C ALA A 111 -9.06 -4.47 4.03
N VAL A 112 -9.70 -3.39 4.45
CA VAL A 112 -11.12 -3.09 4.15
C VAL A 112 -11.31 -1.76 3.42
N ARG A 113 -10.33 -0.86 3.49
CA ARG A 113 -10.35 0.42 2.78
C ARG A 113 -8.92 0.90 2.55
N VAL A 114 -8.70 1.55 1.41
CA VAL A 114 -7.44 2.24 1.10
C VAL A 114 -7.78 3.67 0.70
N ALA A 115 -7.09 4.64 1.28
CA ALA A 115 -7.30 6.04 0.95
C ALA A 115 -5.96 6.79 0.87
N ASP A 116 -5.88 7.72 -0.06
CA ASP A 116 -4.73 8.58 -0.28
C ASP A 116 -4.89 9.87 0.52
N PHE A 117 -3.79 10.34 1.08
CA PHE A 117 -3.71 11.49 1.99
C PHE A 117 -2.60 12.45 1.58
N GLY A 118 -2.92 13.73 1.67
CA GLY A 118 -1.99 14.83 1.40
C GLY A 118 -2.04 15.37 -0.04
N PRO A 119 -1.33 16.47 -0.29
CA PRO A 119 -1.30 17.09 -1.61
C PRO A 119 -0.50 16.25 -2.63
N PRO A 120 -0.72 16.48 -3.94
CA PRO A 120 0.13 15.91 -4.99
C PRO A 120 1.62 16.16 -4.68
N GLY A 121 2.43 15.11 -4.69
CA GLY A 121 3.88 15.19 -4.42
C GLY A 121 4.34 14.71 -3.04
N PHE A 122 3.43 14.56 -2.06
CA PHE A 122 3.72 13.86 -0.80
C PHE A 122 2.68 12.77 -0.53
N PRO A 123 2.56 11.77 -1.41
CA PRO A 123 1.42 10.87 -1.36
C PRO A 123 1.62 9.87 -0.23
N TRP A 124 0.80 9.98 0.82
CA TRP A 124 0.65 8.95 1.84
C TRP A 124 -0.58 8.12 1.54
N THR A 125 -0.51 6.81 1.74
CA THR A 125 -1.65 5.92 1.63
C THR A 125 -1.95 5.32 2.99
N ARG A 126 -3.20 5.44 3.43
CA ARG A 126 -3.71 4.78 4.63
C ARG A 126 -4.42 3.50 4.23
N VAL A 127 -4.03 2.41 4.88
CA VAL A 127 -4.72 1.12 4.80
C VAL A 127 -5.50 0.93 6.09
N PHE A 128 -6.83 0.85 5.97
CA PHE A 128 -7.72 0.45 7.06
C PHE A 128 -7.88 -1.06 7.02
N TYR A 129 -7.80 -1.70 8.17
CA TYR A 129 -7.85 -3.16 8.28
C TYR A 129 -8.68 -3.59 9.49
N ARG A 130 -9.24 -4.79 9.42
CA ARG A 130 -9.93 -5.41 10.55
C ARG A 130 -9.02 -6.36 11.31
N LYS A 131 -8.95 -6.21 12.63
CA LYS A 131 -8.26 -7.16 13.52
C LYS A 131 -9.13 -7.39 14.75
N GLY A 132 -9.58 -8.64 14.96
CA GLY A 132 -10.41 -8.99 16.11
C GLY A 132 -11.75 -8.21 16.17
N GLY A 133 -12.39 -7.99 15.02
CA GLY A 133 -13.65 -7.25 14.92
C GLY A 133 -13.53 -5.72 15.07
N ARG A 134 -12.34 -5.19 15.36
CA ARG A 134 -12.07 -3.75 15.41
C ARG A 134 -11.38 -3.29 14.14
N GLU A 135 -11.71 -2.09 13.69
CA GLU A 135 -10.97 -1.42 12.64
C GLU A 135 -9.71 -0.77 13.23
N GLY A 136 -8.60 -0.96 12.54
CA GLY A 136 -7.37 -0.23 12.74
C GLY A 136 -6.92 0.40 11.42
N HIS A 137 -5.92 1.27 11.48
CA HIS A 137 -5.35 1.88 10.30
C HIS A 137 -3.83 2.02 10.42
N ALA A 138 -3.15 1.97 9.29
CA ALA A 138 -1.72 2.23 9.19
C ALA A 138 -1.45 3.12 7.96
N LEU A 139 -0.56 4.09 8.13
CA LEU A 139 -0.18 5.03 7.08
C LEU A 139 1.20 4.67 6.53
N PHE A 140 1.31 4.66 5.21
CA PHE A 140 2.54 4.30 4.48
C PHE A 140 2.84 5.33 3.39
N PRO A 141 4.11 5.47 2.99
CA PRO A 141 4.43 6.05 1.69
C PRO A 141 3.66 5.33 0.57
N THR A 142 3.09 6.08 -0.38
CA THR A 142 2.21 5.54 -1.42
C THR A 142 2.88 4.51 -2.32
N ASP A 143 4.16 4.71 -2.63
CA ASP A 143 4.99 3.79 -3.44
C ASP A 143 5.12 2.39 -2.83
N ARG A 144 4.83 2.24 -1.53
CA ARG A 144 4.84 0.96 -0.83
C ARG A 144 3.49 0.25 -0.87
N VAL A 145 2.41 0.90 -1.29
CA VAL A 145 1.05 0.34 -1.23
C VAL A 145 0.52 0.11 -2.65
N ARG A 146 0.37 -1.16 -3.01
CA ARG A 146 -0.27 -1.57 -4.27
C ARG A 146 -1.60 -2.26 -4.02
N THR A 147 -2.52 -2.05 -4.95
CA THR A 147 -3.78 -2.76 -5.04
C THR A 147 -3.61 -3.84 -6.10
N VAL A 148 -3.72 -5.10 -5.71
CA VAL A 148 -3.40 -6.25 -6.57
C VAL A 148 -4.65 -7.06 -6.84
N ARG A 149 -4.96 -7.23 -8.12
CA ARG A 149 -6.07 -8.06 -8.58
C ARG A 149 -5.66 -9.54 -8.60
N CYS A 150 -6.52 -10.41 -8.09
CA CYS A 150 -6.27 -11.85 -8.03
C CYS A 150 -6.12 -12.45 -9.43
N ALA A 151 -5.27 -13.46 -9.60
CA ALA A 151 -5.16 -14.20 -10.86
C ALA A 151 -6.49 -14.82 -11.29
N THR A 152 -7.35 -15.20 -10.34
CA THR A 152 -8.69 -15.77 -10.59
C THR A 152 -9.76 -14.71 -10.81
N SER A 153 -9.37 -13.48 -11.13
CA SER A 153 -10.32 -12.47 -11.61
C SER A 153 -10.67 -12.69 -13.08
N ASP A 154 -9.84 -13.44 -13.80
CA ASP A 154 -10.18 -14.04 -15.08
C ASP A 154 -11.09 -15.26 -14.85
N GLN A 155 -12.15 -15.36 -15.66
CA GLN A 155 -13.15 -16.40 -15.50
C GLN A 155 -12.58 -17.80 -15.81
N GLY A 156 -11.70 -17.93 -16.81
CA GLY A 156 -11.06 -19.20 -17.14
C GLY A 156 -10.16 -19.69 -16.01
N ALA A 157 -9.31 -18.79 -15.48
CA ALA A 157 -8.47 -19.07 -14.32
C ALA A 157 -9.29 -19.48 -13.08
N LEU A 158 -10.43 -18.82 -12.85
CA LEU A 158 -11.35 -19.14 -11.77
C LEU A 158 -11.97 -20.53 -11.93
N ASP A 159 -12.38 -20.89 -13.14
CA ASP A 159 -13.03 -22.17 -13.42
C ASP A 159 -12.05 -23.35 -13.28
N VAL A 160 -10.81 -23.19 -13.73
CA VAL A 160 -9.73 -24.16 -13.49
C VAL A 160 -9.52 -24.35 -11.99
N LEU A 161 -9.40 -23.26 -11.22
CA LEU A 161 -9.20 -23.36 -9.78
C LEU A 161 -10.40 -23.97 -9.05
N ARG A 162 -11.63 -23.66 -9.47
CA ARG A 162 -12.86 -24.28 -8.95
C ARG A 162 -12.88 -25.78 -9.20
N HIS A 163 -12.51 -26.21 -10.41
CA HIS A 163 -12.40 -27.62 -10.73
C HIS A 163 -11.38 -28.32 -9.81
N TRP A 164 -10.18 -27.75 -9.64
CA TRP A 164 -9.17 -28.30 -8.73
C TRP A 164 -9.65 -28.38 -7.28
N ARG A 165 -10.34 -27.34 -6.79
CA ARG A 165 -10.96 -27.36 -5.45
C ARG A 165 -12.02 -28.46 -5.33
N SER A 166 -12.84 -28.68 -6.36
CA SER A 166 -13.83 -29.74 -6.39
C SER A 166 -13.17 -31.12 -6.25
N VAL A 167 -12.11 -31.37 -7.02
CA VAL A 167 -11.34 -32.63 -6.92
C VAL A 167 -10.71 -32.78 -5.53
N ALA A 168 -10.05 -31.74 -5.01
CA ALA A 168 -9.45 -31.78 -3.68
C ALA A 168 -10.48 -31.97 -2.55
N SER A 169 -11.71 -31.46 -2.72
CA SER A 169 -12.79 -31.62 -1.73
C SER A 169 -13.28 -33.07 -1.59
N ALA A 170 -13.11 -33.88 -2.63
CA ALA A 170 -13.47 -35.30 -2.63
C ALA A 170 -12.42 -36.19 -1.95
N LEU A 171 -11.23 -35.65 -1.65
CA LEU A 171 -10.17 -36.39 -0.94
C LEU A 171 -10.58 -36.71 0.52
N PRO A 172 -9.95 -37.73 1.15
CA PRO A 172 -10.10 -38.01 2.58
C PRO A 172 -9.85 -36.78 3.47
N ALA A 173 -10.45 -36.75 4.65
CA ALA A 173 -10.39 -35.59 5.55
C ALA A 173 -8.98 -35.30 6.10
N ASP A 174 -8.15 -36.33 6.18
CA ASP A 174 -6.75 -36.31 6.60
C ASP A 174 -5.78 -35.97 5.46
N ASP A 175 -6.27 -35.89 4.21
CA ASP A 175 -5.44 -35.51 3.07
C ASP A 175 -4.94 -34.06 3.22
N PRO A 176 -3.60 -33.83 3.12
CA PRO A 176 -3.03 -32.50 3.31
C PRO A 176 -3.48 -31.49 2.24
N LEU A 177 -3.80 -31.92 1.02
CA LEU A 177 -4.20 -31.04 -0.08
C LEU A 177 -5.60 -30.45 0.15
N LYS A 178 -6.51 -31.21 0.75
CA LYS A 178 -7.90 -30.78 0.99
C LYS A 178 -7.94 -29.46 1.77
N LYS A 179 -7.17 -29.37 2.86
CA LYS A 179 -7.11 -28.16 3.70
C LYS A 179 -6.42 -26.99 2.97
N GLN A 180 -5.39 -27.25 2.18
CA GLN A 180 -4.68 -26.18 1.47
C GLN A 180 -5.54 -25.56 0.37
N PHE A 181 -6.19 -26.38 -0.46
CA PHE A 181 -7.09 -25.89 -1.51
C PHE A 181 -8.31 -25.16 -0.95
N ALA A 182 -8.83 -25.59 0.21
CA ALA A 182 -9.93 -24.90 0.89
C ALA A 182 -9.53 -23.52 1.44
N ARG A 183 -8.29 -23.36 1.92
CA ARG A 183 -7.78 -22.11 2.51
C ARG A 183 -7.23 -21.12 1.49
N MET A 184 -6.93 -21.57 0.27
CA MET A 184 -6.38 -20.72 -0.77
C MET A 184 -7.47 -19.79 -1.31
N THR A 185 -7.59 -18.57 -0.77
CA THR A 185 -8.59 -17.58 -1.17
C THR A 185 -8.07 -16.57 -2.20
N PHE A 186 -6.75 -16.37 -2.27
CA PHE A 186 -6.11 -15.42 -3.17
C PHE A 186 -4.94 -16.10 -3.89
N VAL A 187 -4.80 -15.82 -5.19
CA VAL A 187 -3.66 -16.23 -6.01
C VAL A 187 -3.03 -14.96 -6.57
N HIS A 188 -1.78 -14.71 -6.19
CA HIS A 188 -1.06 -13.55 -6.67
C HIS A 188 -0.85 -13.64 -8.20
N PRO A 189 -1.16 -12.60 -8.99
CA PRO A 189 -1.06 -12.64 -10.46
C PRO A 189 0.37 -12.91 -10.94
N GLU A 190 1.37 -12.36 -10.25
CA GLU A 190 2.79 -12.58 -10.56
C GLU A 190 3.36 -13.89 -9.97
N SER A 191 2.52 -14.73 -9.34
CA SER A 191 2.98 -16.03 -8.85
C SER A 191 3.04 -17.08 -9.98
N ALA A 192 3.82 -18.13 -9.77
CA ALA A 192 3.86 -19.27 -10.70
C ALA A 192 2.46 -19.87 -10.91
N LEU A 193 1.67 -20.03 -9.84
CA LEU A 193 0.30 -20.52 -9.92
C LEU A 193 -0.59 -19.56 -10.73
N GLY A 194 -0.44 -18.25 -10.55
CA GLY A 194 -1.14 -17.25 -11.35
C GLY A 194 -0.86 -17.39 -12.84
N ALA A 195 0.40 -17.56 -13.21
CA ALA A 195 0.81 -17.81 -14.59
C ALA A 195 0.23 -19.13 -15.14
N TYR A 196 0.23 -20.21 -14.35
CA TYR A 196 -0.38 -21.49 -14.75
C TYR A 196 -1.87 -21.38 -14.99
N LEU A 197 -2.61 -20.71 -14.10
CA LEU A 197 -4.07 -20.58 -14.22
C LEU A 197 -4.49 -19.71 -15.41
N THR A 198 -3.71 -18.68 -15.71
CA THR A 198 -4.01 -17.73 -16.79
C THR A 198 -3.37 -18.10 -18.13
N GLY A 199 -2.52 -19.14 -18.16
CA GLY A 199 -1.74 -19.48 -19.35
C GLY A 199 -0.71 -18.42 -19.74
N ALA A 200 -0.36 -17.50 -18.82
CA ALA A 200 0.58 -16.44 -19.10
C ALA A 200 2.00 -17.00 -19.31
N PRO A 201 2.80 -16.40 -20.22
CA PRO A 201 4.18 -16.81 -20.42
C PRO A 201 4.99 -16.64 -19.12
N ILE A 202 5.74 -17.68 -18.75
CA ILE A 202 6.65 -17.61 -17.61
C ILE A 202 7.85 -16.76 -18.01
N ALA A 203 7.99 -15.59 -17.39
CA ALA A 203 9.13 -14.71 -17.63
C ALA A 203 10.44 -15.42 -17.25
N SER A 204 11.38 -15.46 -18.19
CA SER A 204 12.74 -15.92 -17.89
C SER A 204 13.42 -14.88 -17.01
N ARG A 205 13.97 -15.33 -15.88
CA ARG A 205 14.76 -14.51 -14.98
C ARG A 205 16.08 -15.20 -14.68
N ALA A 206 17.16 -14.43 -14.60
CA ALA A 206 18.41 -14.93 -14.08
C ALA A 206 18.17 -15.42 -12.64
N ALA A 207 18.56 -16.66 -12.36
CA ALA A 207 18.47 -17.17 -11.01
C ALA A 207 19.55 -16.49 -10.16
N GLU A 208 19.14 -15.61 -9.24
CA GLU A 208 20.07 -14.95 -8.30
C GLU A 208 20.81 -15.96 -7.40
N ARG A 209 20.25 -17.16 -7.26
CA ARG A 209 20.83 -18.30 -6.54
C ARG A 209 20.60 -19.57 -7.32
N ALA A 210 21.49 -20.54 -7.14
CA ALA A 210 21.33 -21.87 -7.73
C ALA A 210 19.98 -22.48 -7.30
N PRO A 211 19.09 -22.83 -8.25
CA PRO A 211 17.81 -23.44 -7.92
C PRO A 211 18.02 -24.81 -7.27
N ILE A 212 17.24 -25.09 -6.23
CA ILE A 212 17.18 -26.41 -5.61
C ILE A 212 16.23 -27.27 -6.46
N PHE A 213 16.73 -28.37 -7.00
CA PHE A 213 15.92 -29.35 -7.71
C PHE A 213 15.56 -30.48 -6.74
N PRO A 214 14.31 -30.51 -6.21
CA PRO A 214 13.92 -31.45 -5.15
C PRO A 214 13.85 -32.91 -5.62
N PHE A 215 13.88 -33.14 -6.92
CA PHE A 215 14.00 -34.46 -7.52
C PHE A 215 15.28 -34.51 -8.36
N ARG A 216 15.93 -35.69 -8.41
CA ARG A 216 17.04 -35.97 -9.33
C ARG A 216 16.55 -35.96 -10.78
N CYS A 217 16.17 -34.79 -11.29
CA CYS A 217 16.02 -34.58 -12.71
C CYS A 217 17.43 -34.50 -13.30
N ASN A 218 17.70 -35.31 -14.32
CA ASN A 218 18.96 -35.24 -15.04
C ASN A 218 19.16 -33.79 -15.52
N LEU A 219 20.16 -33.09 -14.96
CA LEU A 219 20.48 -31.68 -15.22
C LEU A 219 20.48 -31.36 -16.73
N ARG A 220 20.91 -32.31 -17.56
CA ARG A 220 20.92 -32.20 -19.02
C ARG A 220 19.52 -32.03 -19.65
N ALA A 221 18.50 -32.70 -19.11
CA ALA A 221 17.13 -32.60 -19.58
C ALA A 221 16.42 -31.33 -19.09
N CYS A 222 16.80 -30.83 -17.90
CA CYS A 222 16.22 -29.62 -17.32
C CYS A 222 16.81 -28.34 -17.94
N LEU A 223 18.14 -28.27 -18.11
CA LEU A 223 18.83 -27.07 -18.63
C LEU A 223 18.49 -26.77 -20.10
N ARG A 224 18.27 -27.79 -20.93
CA ARG A 224 17.85 -27.60 -22.34
C ARG A 224 16.48 -26.93 -22.49
N ARG A 225 15.61 -27.01 -21.49
CA ARG A 225 14.24 -26.47 -21.53
C ARG A 225 14.10 -25.11 -20.87
N VAL A 226 15.09 -24.70 -20.08
CA VAL A 226 15.12 -23.43 -19.32
C VAL A 226 16.00 -22.37 -20.00
N GLY A 227 16.60 -22.67 -21.15
CA GLY A 227 17.37 -21.68 -21.93
C GLY A 227 18.63 -21.17 -21.21
N VAL A 228 19.18 -21.94 -20.28
CA VAL A 228 20.45 -21.61 -19.62
C VAL A 228 21.58 -22.21 -20.44
N SER A 229 22.37 -21.34 -21.07
CA SER A 229 23.56 -21.70 -21.82
C SER A 229 24.53 -22.49 -20.93
N ALA A 230 24.76 -23.75 -21.30
CA ALA A 230 25.76 -24.61 -20.66
C ALA A 230 27.17 -24.21 -21.12
N LEU A 231 27.69 -23.12 -20.56
CA LEU A 231 29.10 -22.75 -20.67
C LEU A 231 29.55 -22.33 -19.27
N ASP A 232 30.06 -23.30 -18.52
CA ASP A 232 31.07 -23.17 -17.44
C ASP A 232 31.11 -24.45 -16.58
N ALA A 233 31.17 -25.61 -17.25
CA ALA A 233 31.46 -26.90 -16.62
C ALA A 233 32.79 -27.46 -17.13
N SER A 234 33.83 -26.62 -17.15
CA SER A 234 35.23 -27.01 -17.37
C SER A 234 35.98 -26.91 -16.05
N GLY A 235 35.72 -27.86 -15.15
CA GLY A 235 36.33 -27.85 -13.82
C GLY A 235 36.21 -29.13 -13.00
N CYS A 236 35.93 -30.28 -13.63
CA CYS A 236 36.00 -31.60 -12.96
C CYS A 236 36.41 -32.67 -13.96
N GLY A 237 37.72 -32.86 -14.11
CA GLY A 237 38.28 -34.05 -14.75
C GLY A 237 38.29 -35.23 -13.76
N PRO A 238 38.06 -36.48 -14.21
CA PRO A 238 38.08 -37.64 -13.32
C PRO A 238 39.52 -38.12 -13.10
N SER A 239 40.05 -38.00 -11.89
CA SER A 239 41.29 -38.69 -11.50
C SER A 239 40.98 -40.09 -10.98
N TRP A 240 41.02 -41.09 -11.86
CA TRP A 240 41.19 -42.49 -11.46
C TRP A 240 42.67 -42.74 -11.21
N ARG A 241 43.05 -43.15 -10.00
CA ARG A 241 44.27 -43.92 -9.77
C ARG A 241 43.92 -45.22 -9.03
N SER A 242 44.07 -46.28 -9.79
CA SER A 242 44.28 -47.67 -9.37
C SER A 242 45.41 -47.78 -8.36
N GLY A 243 45.20 -48.56 -7.31
CA GLY A 243 46.24 -49.14 -6.47
C GLY A 243 45.83 -50.57 -6.11
N SER A 244 46.46 -51.54 -6.76
CA SER A 244 46.38 -52.96 -6.43
C SER A 244 47.79 -53.42 -6.04
N ALA A 245 47.92 -53.95 -4.82
CA ALA A 245 48.72 -55.11 -4.44
C ALA A 245 48.39 -55.42 -2.98
#